data_AF-A0ABD6CBE7-F1
#
_entry.id   AF-A0ABD6CBE7-F1
#
_cell.length_a   1.000
_cell.length_b   1.000
_cell.length_c   1.000
_cell.angle_alpha   90.00
_cell.angle_beta   90.00
_cell.angle_gamma   90.00
#
_symmetry.space_group_name_H-M   'P 1'
#
loop_
_entity.id
_entity.type
_entity.pdbx_description
1 polymer ?
#
loop_
_entity_poly.entity_id
_entity_poly.type
_entity_poly.pdbx_seq_one_letter_code
_entity_poly.pdbx_strand_id
1 'polypeptide(L)'
;MAQPNWMRAADEDILRHLKEERPDYLALVANRLGMHLGYVERRTEVLVEHGLVEQVSEEVVYRTTELGEQYLAGEIDDSSLGLASCD
;
A
#
# COMPACT_ATOMS: atom_id res chain seq x y z
N MET A 1 22.51 13.56 -14.14
CA MET A 1 22.72 13.85 -12.71
C MET A 1 23.17 12.55 -12.07
N ALA A 2 24.32 12.52 -11.39
CA ALA A 2 24.79 11.30 -10.74
C ALA A 2 23.86 11.00 -9.55
N GLN A 3 23.29 9.80 -9.50
CA GLN A 3 22.51 9.41 -8.34
C GLN A 3 23.41 9.31 -7.10
N PRO A 4 22.90 9.64 -5.90
CA PRO A 4 23.65 9.44 -4.67
C PRO A 4 24.06 7.98 -4.53
N ASN A 5 25.25 7.71 -3.99
CA ASN A 5 25.77 6.35 -3.80
C ASN A 5 24.91 5.47 -2.85
N TRP A 6 24.01 6.08 -2.09
CA TRP A 6 23.09 5.42 -1.18
C TRP A 6 21.77 4.98 -1.84
N MET A 7 21.36 5.65 -2.93
CA MET A 7 20.11 5.38 -3.65
C MET A 7 20.27 4.14 -4.55
N ARG A 8 19.30 3.25 -4.51
CA ARG A 8 19.22 2.01 -5.29
C ARG A 8 18.01 2.09 -6.21
N ALA A 9 18.04 1.35 -7.32
CA ALA A 9 16.89 1.25 -8.23
C ALA A 9 15.59 0.83 -7.50
N ALA A 10 15.72 -0.09 -6.53
CA ALA A 10 14.61 -0.52 -5.68
C ALA A 10 13.95 0.63 -4.90
N ASP A 11 14.71 1.66 -4.50
CA ASP A 11 14.15 2.81 -3.79
C ASP A 11 13.27 3.65 -4.69
N GLU A 12 13.69 3.85 -5.94
CA GLU A 12 12.89 4.58 -6.92
C GLU A 12 11.60 3.83 -7.24
N ASP A 13 11.65 2.51 -7.31
CA ASP A 13 10.48 1.67 -7.53
C ASP A 13 9.53 1.72 -6.33
N ILE A 14 10.06 1.68 -5.10
CA ILE A 14 9.27 1.85 -3.85
C ILE A 14 8.62 3.24 -3.82
N LEU A 15 9.38 4.31 -4.09
CA LEU A 15 8.87 5.68 -4.09
C LEU A 15 7.80 5.89 -5.18
N ARG A 16 8.01 5.35 -6.38
CA ARG A 16 7.04 5.43 -7.47
C ARG A 16 5.75 4.71 -7.09
N HIS A 17 5.88 3.51 -6.53
CA HIS A 17 4.76 2.71 -6.09
C HIS A 17 3.95 3.41 -4.97
N LEU A 18 4.61 3.90 -3.93
CA LEU A 18 3.97 4.63 -2.82
C LEU A 18 3.40 6.00 -3.23
N LYS A 19 3.85 6.56 -4.36
CA LYS A 19 3.28 7.79 -4.93
C LYS A 19 2.03 7.50 -5.76
N GLU A 20 2.01 6.40 -6.50
CA GLU A 20 0.91 6.01 -7.38
C GLU A 20 -0.24 5.36 -6.60
N GLU A 21 0.07 4.62 -5.54
CA GLU A 21 -0.90 4.02 -4.63
C GLU A 21 -1.03 4.85 -3.33
N ARG A 22 -2.18 4.75 -2.64
CA ARG A 22 -2.34 5.34 -1.29
C ARG A 22 -1.32 4.70 -0.32
N PRO A 23 -1.03 5.28 0.87
CA PRO A 23 -0.17 4.65 1.86
C PRO A 23 -0.52 3.17 2.03
N ASP A 24 0.45 2.29 1.75
CA ASP A 24 0.24 0.84 1.67
C ASP A 24 1.22 0.10 2.58
N TYR A 25 0.86 -1.14 2.93
CA TYR A 25 1.70 -2.00 3.75
C TYR A 25 2.93 -2.45 2.97
N LEU A 26 4.09 -2.46 3.61
CA LEU A 26 5.34 -2.89 2.97
C LEU A 26 5.28 -4.33 2.44
N ALA A 27 4.45 -5.19 3.04
CA ALA A 27 4.17 -6.54 2.53
C ALA A 27 3.52 -6.52 1.14
N LEU A 28 2.59 -5.61 0.89
CA LEU A 28 1.93 -5.44 -0.41
C LEU A 28 2.86 -4.76 -1.42
N VAL A 29 3.61 -3.74 -0.98
CA VAL A 29 4.66 -3.12 -1.80
C VAL A 29 5.68 -4.17 -2.27
N ALA A 30 6.16 -5.01 -1.35
CA ALA A 30 7.11 -6.08 -1.67
C ALA A 30 6.51 -7.10 -2.64
N ASN A 31 5.25 -7.51 -2.42
CA ASN A 31 4.56 -8.43 -3.32
C ASN A 31 4.41 -7.86 -4.74
N ARG A 32 3.95 -6.61 -4.86
CA ARG A 32 3.70 -5.95 -6.15
C ARG A 32 4.99 -5.66 -6.91
N LEU A 33 6.06 -5.30 -6.20
CA LEU A 33 7.37 -5.08 -6.80
C LEU A 33 8.18 -6.36 -7.01
N GLY A 34 7.65 -7.53 -6.63
CA GLY A 34 8.35 -8.82 -6.74
C GLY A 34 9.63 -8.89 -5.90
N MET A 35 9.66 -8.16 -4.79
CA MET A 35 10.81 -8.05 -3.89
C MET A 35 10.58 -8.78 -2.57
N HIS A 36 11.67 -9.16 -1.90
CA HIS A 36 11.59 -9.73 -0.57
C HIS A 36 11.19 -8.66 0.45
N LEU A 37 10.23 -8.95 1.33
CA LEU A 37 9.71 -8.01 2.32
C LEU A 37 10.81 -7.38 3.19
N GLY A 38 11.66 -8.20 3.82
CA GLY A 38 12.77 -7.69 4.64
C GLY A 38 13.85 -6.92 3.86
N TYR A 39 13.80 -6.92 2.52
CA TYR A 39 14.62 -5.99 1.72
C TYR A 39 13.90 -4.65 1.56
N VAL A 40 12.60 -4.66 1.26
CA VAL A 40 11.76 -3.46 1.17
C VAL A 40 11.70 -2.71 2.50
N GLU A 41 11.60 -3.41 3.64
CA GLU A 41 11.64 -2.80 4.98
C GLU A 41 12.93 -2.01 5.21
N ARG A 42 14.10 -2.65 5.02
CA ARG A 42 15.41 -1.97 5.16
C ARG A 42 15.58 -0.79 4.20
N ARG A 43 15.04 -0.87 2.99
CA ARG A 43 15.10 0.25 2.04
C ARG A 43 14.16 1.38 2.44
N THR A 44 12.98 1.05 2.94
CA THR A 44 12.01 2.04 3.43
C THR A 44 12.54 2.76 4.66
N GLU A 45 13.22 2.07 5.59
CA GLU A 45 13.91 2.70 6.73
C GLU A 45 14.93 3.75 6.26
N VAL A 46 15.78 3.41 5.29
CA VAL A 46 16.74 4.36 4.69
C VAL A 46 16.02 5.55 4.05
N LEU A 47 14.90 5.31 3.36
CA LEU A 47 14.09 6.38 2.77
C LEU A 47 13.44 7.29 3.82
N VAL A 48 13.01 6.73 4.96
CA VAL A 48 12.50 7.48 6.11
C VAL A 48 13.61 8.33 6.75
N GLU A 49 14.81 7.78 6.94
CA GLU A 49 15.99 8.52 7.45
C GLU A 49 16.33 9.73 6.56
N HIS A 50 16.12 9.60 5.26
CA HIS A 50 16.31 10.67 4.28
C HIS A 50 15.08 11.58 4.09
N GLY A 51 13.97 11.33 4.81
CA GLY A 51 12.75 12.14 4.75
C GLY A 51 11.95 12.01 3.46
N LEU A 52 12.12 10.92 2.72
CA LEU A 52 11.46 10.67 1.43
C LEU A 52 10.15 9.88 1.55
N VAL A 53 9.98 9.16 2.67
CA VAL A 53 8.76 8.45 3.05
C VAL A 53 8.52 8.72 4.53
N GLU A 54 7.26 8.76 4.96
CA GLU A 54 6.89 8.82 6.37
C GLU A 54 5.94 7.68 6.72
N GLN A 55 6.02 7.17 7.95
CA GLN A 55 5.07 6.19 8.45
C GLN A 55 3.76 6.91 8.82
N VAL A 56 2.68 6.57 8.12
CA VAL A 56 1.44 7.36 8.19
C VAL A 56 0.44 6.86 9.26
N SER A 57 0.64 5.68 9.88
CA SER A 57 -0.14 5.17 11.03
C SER A 57 0.47 3.89 11.65
N GLU A 58 0.13 3.58 12.92
CA GLU A 58 0.67 2.45 13.69
C GLU A 58 -0.08 1.10 13.53
N GLU A 59 -1.32 1.02 13.01
CA GLU A 59 -2.02 -0.27 12.81
C GLU A 59 -3.23 -0.14 11.88
N VAL A 60 -3.52 -1.15 11.04
CA VAL A 60 -4.77 -1.19 10.27
C VAL A 60 -5.26 -2.65 10.15
N VAL A 61 -6.49 -2.90 10.63
CA VAL A 61 -7.22 -4.19 10.55
C VAL A 61 -8.57 -3.93 9.88
N TYR A 62 -9.02 -4.83 9.00
CA TYR A 62 -10.31 -4.76 8.32
C TYR A 62 -11.16 -6.01 8.56
N ARG A 63 -12.48 -5.84 8.59
CA ARG A 63 -13.47 -6.93 8.62
C ARG A 63 -14.53 -6.72 7.53
N THR A 64 -15.13 -7.81 7.06
CA THR A 64 -16.29 -7.77 6.17
C THR A 64 -17.47 -7.09 6.87
N THR A 65 -18.20 -6.25 6.13
CA THR A 65 -19.42 -5.60 6.60
C THR A 65 -20.65 -6.47 6.30
N GLU A 66 -21.79 -6.22 6.96
CA GLU A 66 -23.02 -7.00 6.77
C GLU A 66 -23.51 -6.97 5.31
N LEU A 67 -23.34 -5.83 4.62
CA LEU A 67 -23.62 -5.72 3.18
C LEU A 67 -22.70 -6.63 2.34
N GLY A 68 -21.43 -6.74 2.72
CA GLY A 68 -20.48 -7.63 2.06
C GLY A 68 -20.82 -9.11 2.26
N GLU A 69 -21.37 -9.48 3.41
CA GLU A 69 -21.83 -10.85 3.67
C GLU A 69 -23.06 -11.19 2.80
N GLN A 70 -24.01 -10.26 2.64
CA GLN A 70 -25.19 -10.43 1.79
C GLN A 70 -24.83 -10.54 0.30
N TYR A 71 -23.85 -9.77 -0.17
CA TYR A 71 -23.33 -9.88 -1.54
C TYR A 71 -22.69 -11.25 -1.78
N LEU A 72 -21.87 -11.73 -0.83
CA LEU A 72 -21.24 -13.05 -0.94
C LEU A 72 -22.24 -14.22 -0.88
N ALA A 73 -23.38 -14.03 -0.22
CA ALA A 73 -24.49 -14.98 -0.21
C ALA A 73 -25.34 -14.94 -1.51
N GLY A 74 -25.08 -13.97 -2.40
CA GLY A 74 -25.84 -13.76 -3.64
C GLY A 74 -27.24 -13.19 -3.42
N GLU A 75 -27.51 -12.65 -2.23
CA GLU A 75 -28.81 -12.04 -1.88
C GLU A 75 -28.97 -10.67 -2.55
N ILE A 76 -27.84 -10.02 -2.81
CA ILE A 76 -27.74 -8.76 -3.55
C ILE A 76 -26.68 -8.90 -4.65
N ASP A 77 -26.94 -8.28 -5.80
CA ASP A 77 -26.07 -8.30 -6.98
C ASP A 77 -25.39 -6.94 -7.16
N ASP A 78 -24.26 -6.87 -7.86
CA ASP A 78 -23.42 -5.66 -7.91
C ASP A 78 -24.15 -4.48 -8.56
N SER A 79 -25.11 -4.77 -9.43
CA SER A 79 -26.03 -3.80 -10.03
C SER A 79 -26.90 -3.03 -9.02
N SER A 80 -27.04 -3.53 -7.80
CA SER A 80 -27.87 -2.96 -6.73
C SER A 80 -27.09 -2.17 -5.67
N LEU A 81 -25.74 -2.19 -5.72
CA LEU A 81 -24.89 -1.48 -4.78
C LEU A 81 -24.78 0.00 -5.17
N GLY A 82 -25.52 0.87 -4.49
CA GLY A 82 -25.44 2.32 -4.69
C GLY A 82 -24.11 2.90 -4.14
N LEU A 83 -23.54 3.88 -4.84
CA LEU A 83 -22.38 4.66 -4.36
C LEU A 83 -22.74 5.35 -3.04
N ALA A 84 -22.32 4.77 -1.92
CA ALA A 84 -22.40 5.44 -0.63
C ALA A 84 -21.48 6.68 -0.69
N SER A 85 -22.10 7.85 -0.70
CA SER A 85 -21.41 9.13 -0.49
C SER A 85 -20.64 9.06 0.83
N CYS A 86 -19.36 9.43 0.78
CA CYS A 86 -18.58 9.76 1.96
C CYS A 86 -19.16 11.01 2.62
N ASP A 87 -19.21 11.00 3.96
CA ASP A 87 -18.95 12.18 4.79
C ASP A 87 -17.91 11.74 5.84
#